data_AF-A0A1W2BX83-F1
#
_entry.id   AF-A0A1W2BX83-F1
#
_cell.length_a   1.000
_cell.length_b   1.000
_cell.length_c   1.000
_cell.angle_alpha   90.00
_cell.angle_beta   90.00
_cell.angle_gamma   90.00
#
_symmetry.space_group_name_H-M   'P 1'
#
loop_
_entity.id
_entity.type
_entity.pdbx_description
1 polymer ?
#
loop_
_entity_poly.entity_id
_entity_poly.type
_entity_poly.pdbx_seq_one_letter_code
_entity_poly.pdbx_strand_id
1 'polypeptide(L)'
;VFDIFPGIHLLYTPGHTPGGQSVAVDTAEGRVIICGFCCGEENFDPPADVKAIWPEALVPGLHVNSEDAYESVLRVKKEADYVILLHDEKTFTRGVCPSDKWPKNK
;
A
#
# COMPACT_ATOMS: atom_id res chain seq x y z
N VAL A 1 7.50 12.13 -5.68
CA VAL A 1 6.12 11.99 -6.21
C VAL A 1 6.11 12.61 -7.59
N PHE A 2 5.42 12.03 -8.56
CA PHE A 2 5.25 12.60 -9.90
C PHE A 2 3.76 12.83 -10.20
N ASP A 3 3.39 14.06 -10.50
CA ASP A 3 1.98 14.44 -10.66
C ASP A 3 1.56 14.26 -12.12
N ILE A 4 0.60 13.36 -12.39
CA ILE A 4 0.12 13.12 -13.76
C ILE A 4 -1.05 14.07 -14.07
N PHE A 5 -1.99 14.19 -13.14
CA PHE A 5 -3.19 15.02 -13.23
C PHE A 5 -3.52 15.62 -11.86
N PRO A 6 -4.37 16.66 -11.78
CA PRO A 6 -4.84 17.18 -10.49
C PRO A 6 -5.42 16.05 -9.62
N GLY A 7 -4.82 15.84 -8.44
CA GLY A 7 -5.21 14.80 -7.49
C GLY A 7 -4.83 13.37 -7.86
N ILE A 8 -4.01 13.15 -8.90
CA ILE A 8 -3.52 11.82 -9.31
C ILE A 8 -2.00 11.84 -9.44
N HIS A 9 -1.35 11.01 -8.64
CA HIS A 9 0.10 11.03 -8.45
C HIS A 9 0.70 9.62 -8.58
N LEU A 10 1.88 9.52 -9.18
CA LEU A 10 2.71 8.32 -9.12
C LEU A 10 3.68 8.39 -7.94
N LEU A 11 3.67 7.32 -7.16
CA LEU A 11 4.65 7.05 -6.13
C LEU A 11 5.59 5.98 -6.65
N TYR A 12 6.87 6.31 -6.75
CA TYR A 12 7.89 5.29 -6.99
C TYR A 12 7.92 4.33 -5.80
N THR A 13 7.60 3.06 -6.04
CA THR A 13 7.50 1.98 -5.05
C THR A 13 8.22 0.73 -5.57
N PRO A 14 9.57 0.79 -5.66
CA PRO A 14 10.38 -0.30 -6.18
C PRO A 14 10.40 -1.52 -5.24
N GLY A 15 11.10 -2.56 -5.66
CA GLY A 15 11.39 -3.72 -4.85
C GLY A 15 10.63 -4.96 -5.30
N HIS A 16 9.31 -4.89 -5.52
CA HIS A 16 8.59 -5.98 -6.22
C HIS A 16 9.13 -6.14 -7.64
N THR A 17 9.28 -5.02 -8.34
CA THR A 17 10.05 -4.87 -9.58
C THR A 17 10.88 -3.59 -9.50
N PRO A 18 11.94 -3.42 -10.33
CA PRO A 18 12.78 -2.21 -10.28
C PRO A 18 12.02 -0.93 -10.62
N GLY A 19 10.96 -1.05 -11.45
CA GLY A 19 10.12 0.06 -11.90
C GLY A 19 8.75 0.14 -11.22
N GLY A 20 8.56 -0.51 -10.07
CA GLY A 20 7.28 -0.53 -9.36
C GLY A 20 6.76 0.87 -9.05
N GLN A 21 5.46 1.07 -9.26
CA GLN A 21 4.79 2.35 -9.01
C GLN A 21 3.40 2.15 -8.44
N SER A 22 3.10 2.85 -7.35
CA SER A 22 1.77 2.96 -6.77
C SER A 22 1.12 4.25 -7.25
N VAL A 23 -0.22 4.26 -7.30
CA VAL A 23 -0.99 5.46 -7.68
C VAL A 23 -1.65 6.03 -6.43
N ALA A 24 -1.35 7.29 -6.09
CA ALA A 24 -2.06 8.03 -5.07
C ALA A 24 -3.15 8.90 -5.70
N VAL A 25 -4.35 8.82 -5.14
CA VAL A 25 -5.52 9.57 -5.56
C VAL A 25 -6.02 10.39 -4.38
N ASP A 26 -6.03 11.71 -4.54
CA ASP A 26 -6.57 12.63 -3.55
C ASP A 26 -8.09 12.69 -3.70
N THR A 27 -8.81 12.21 -2.68
CA THR A 27 -10.28 12.24 -2.63
C THR A 27 -10.74 13.23 -1.56
N ALA A 28 -12.02 13.61 -1.57
CA ALA A 28 -12.59 14.45 -0.52
C ALA A 28 -12.52 13.82 0.88
N GLU A 29 -12.40 12.49 0.97
CA GLU A 29 -12.39 11.73 2.23
C GLU A 29 -10.97 11.39 2.71
N GLY A 30 -9.95 11.67 1.89
CA GLY A 30 -8.54 11.37 2.18
C GLY A 30 -7.79 10.83 0.97
N ARG A 31 -6.52 10.50 1.17
CA ARG A 31 -5.66 9.94 0.13
C ARG A 31 -5.83 8.43 0.04
N VAL A 32 -6.26 7.97 -1.13
CA VAL A 32 -6.31 6.54 -1.47
C VAL A 32 -5.03 6.20 -2.23
N ILE A 33 -4.32 5.14 -1.81
CA ILE A 33 -3.18 4.60 -2.56
C ILE A 33 -3.53 3.24 -3.11
N ILE A 34 -3.46 3.10 -4.44
CA ILE A 34 -3.51 1.84 -5.16
C ILE A 34 -2.09 1.29 -5.21
N CYS A 35 -1.83 0.17 -4.53
CA CYS A 35 -0.51 -0.43 -4.50
C CYS A 35 -0.03 -0.86 -5.88
N GLY A 36 1.27 -0.64 -6.14
CA GLY A 36 1.97 -1.08 -7.34
C GLY A 36 2.69 -2.43 -7.23
N PHE A 37 2.50 -3.12 -6.10
CA PHE A 37 3.21 -4.34 -5.75
C PHE A 37 2.26 -5.35 -5.12
N CYS A 38 2.65 -6.63 -5.19
CA CYS A 38 1.92 -7.71 -4.54
C CYS A 38 1.88 -7.50 -3.02
N CYS A 39 0.68 -7.39 -2.43
CA CYS A 39 0.53 -7.20 -1.00
C CYS A 39 -0.85 -7.66 -0.49
N GLY A 40 -0.87 -8.05 0.78
CA GLY A 40 -2.05 -8.27 1.62
C GLY A 40 -2.01 -7.38 2.87
N GLU A 41 -3.00 -7.53 3.75
CA GLU A 41 -3.08 -6.74 4.99
C GLU A 41 -1.88 -6.99 5.91
N GLU A 42 -1.36 -8.22 5.93
CA GLU A 42 -0.22 -8.64 6.73
C GLU A 42 1.08 -7.88 6.41
N ASN A 43 1.20 -7.34 5.20
CA ASN A 43 2.33 -6.50 4.84
C ASN A 43 2.32 -5.18 5.60
N PHE A 44 1.13 -4.66 5.91
CA PHE A 44 0.93 -3.37 6.57
C PHE A 44 0.66 -3.51 8.07
N ASP A 45 0.05 -4.62 8.48
CA ASP A 45 -0.18 -4.98 9.88
C ASP A 45 0.27 -6.44 10.13
N PRO A 46 1.56 -6.63 10.51
CA PRO A 46 2.12 -7.96 10.69
C PRO A 46 1.37 -8.80 11.74
N PRO A 47 1.26 -10.13 11.55
CA PRO A 47 0.69 -11.03 12.56
C PRO A 47 1.41 -10.92 13.91
N ALA A 48 0.70 -11.14 15.02
CA ALA A 48 1.17 -10.81 16.37
C ALA A 48 2.50 -11.48 16.76
N ASP A 49 2.73 -12.71 16.34
CA ASP A 49 3.97 -13.47 16.55
C ASP A 49 5.16 -12.88 15.78
N VAL A 50 4.92 -12.39 14.56
CA VAL A 50 5.94 -11.73 13.72
C VAL A 50 6.18 -10.29 14.14
N LYS A 51 5.15 -9.58 14.60
CA LYS A 51 5.17 -8.17 14.97
C LYS A 51 6.13 -7.85 16.12
N ALA A 52 6.42 -8.83 16.98
CA ALA A 52 7.44 -8.70 18.03
C ALA A 52 8.87 -8.54 17.49
N ILE A 53 9.11 -8.96 16.23
CA ILE A 53 10.42 -8.91 15.56
C ILE A 53 10.42 -7.80 14.50
N TRP A 54 9.35 -7.75 13.69
CA TRP A 54 9.16 -6.76 12.63
C TRP A 54 7.82 -6.03 12.81
N PRO A 55 7.79 -4.96 13.63
CA PRO A 55 6.54 -4.34 14.05
C PRO A 55 5.84 -3.51 12.97
N GLU A 56 6.62 -2.94 12.05
CA GLU A 56 6.13 -1.89 11.17
C GLU A 56 5.50 -2.41 9.87
N ALA A 57 6.09 -3.43 9.26
CA ALA A 57 5.67 -3.94 7.96
C ALA A 57 6.33 -5.30 7.68
N LEU A 58 5.80 -6.01 6.68
CA LEU A 58 6.44 -7.17 6.07
C LEU A 58 6.66 -6.92 4.58
N VAL A 59 7.76 -7.47 4.06
CA VAL A 59 8.09 -7.42 2.63
C VAL A 59 7.10 -8.28 1.83
N PRO A 60 6.63 -7.84 0.66
CA PRO A 60 5.96 -8.69 -0.33
C PRO A 60 6.68 -10.01 -0.56
N GLY A 61 5.97 -11.14 -0.62
CA GLY A 61 6.62 -12.45 -0.80
C GLY A 61 7.42 -12.56 -2.11
N LEU A 62 6.96 -11.88 -3.17
CA LEU A 62 7.67 -11.78 -4.45
C LEU A 62 8.32 -10.40 -4.55
N HIS A 63 9.65 -10.36 -4.67
CA HIS A 63 10.42 -9.14 -4.88
C HIS A 63 11.77 -9.43 -5.54
N VAL A 64 12.32 -8.43 -6.22
CA VAL A 64 13.70 -8.42 -6.72
C VAL A 64 14.67 -7.75 -5.75
N ASN A 65 14.18 -6.90 -4.84
CA ASN A 65 14.96 -6.27 -3.77
C ASN A 65 14.07 -6.13 -2.52
N SER A 66 14.49 -6.74 -1.40
CA SER A 66 13.74 -6.76 -0.15
C SER A 66 13.77 -5.42 0.59
N GLU A 67 14.88 -4.69 0.51
CA GLU A 67 15.05 -3.39 1.17
C GLU A 67 14.13 -2.35 0.53
N ASP A 68 14.20 -2.22 -0.80
CA ASP A 68 13.32 -1.33 -1.57
C ASP A 68 11.84 -1.66 -1.38
N ALA A 69 11.52 -2.95 -1.31
CA ALA A 69 10.15 -3.41 -1.13
C ALA A 69 9.64 -3.10 0.29
N TYR A 70 10.48 -3.26 1.31
CA TYR A 70 10.15 -2.87 2.69
C TYR A 70 9.87 -1.37 2.79
N GLU A 71 10.78 -0.54 2.26
CA GLU A 71 10.62 0.92 2.25
C GLU A 71 9.39 1.37 1.47
N SER A 72 9.05 0.66 0.39
CA SER A 72 7.83 0.91 -0.37
C SER A 72 6.57 0.63 0.43
N VAL A 73 6.53 -0.45 1.22
CA VAL A 73 5.40 -0.74 2.11
C VAL A 73 5.28 0.33 3.19
N LEU A 74 6.38 0.68 3.86
CA LEU A 74 6.39 1.74 4.89
C LEU A 74 5.90 3.07 4.34
N ARG A 75 6.34 3.42 3.13
CA ARG A 75 5.93 4.66 2.48
C ARG A 75 4.43 4.67 2.20
N VAL A 76 3.88 3.61 1.62
CA VAL A 76 2.43 3.50 1.39
C VAL A 76 1.67 3.55 2.71
N LYS A 77 2.13 2.82 3.74
CA LYS A 77 1.53 2.82 5.08
C LYS A 77 1.45 4.23 5.68
N LYS A 78 2.50 5.02 5.52
CA LYS A 78 2.62 6.39 6.04
C LYS A 78 1.80 7.42 5.24
N GLU A 79 1.73 7.28 3.93
CA GLU A 79 1.12 8.29 3.04
C GLU A 79 -0.37 8.06 2.76
N ALA A 80 -0.90 6.84 2.96
CA ALA A 80 -2.28 6.49 2.68
C ALA A 80 -3.22 6.72 3.88
N ASP A 81 -4.36 7.38 3.63
CA ASP A 81 -5.53 7.22 4.49
C ASP A 81 -6.26 5.90 4.18
N TYR A 82 -6.23 5.45 2.93
CA TYR A 82 -6.84 4.20 2.48
C TYR A 82 -5.90 3.48 1.50
N VAL A 83 -5.81 2.16 1.61
CA VAL A 83 -4.95 1.34 0.74
C VAL A 83 -5.81 0.35 -0.04
N ILE A 84 -5.66 0.34 -1.37
CA ILE A 84 -6.19 -0.70 -2.25
C ILE A 84 -5.06 -1.71 -2.50
N LEU A 85 -5.22 -2.91 -1.96
CA LEU A 85 -4.26 -4.01 -2.05
C LEU A 85 -4.54 -4.86 -3.30
N LEU A 86 -3.51 -5.28 -4.04
CA LEU A 86 -3.70 -5.93 -5.35
C LEU A 86 -4.11 -7.41 -5.28
N HIS A 87 -3.78 -8.12 -4.20
CA HIS A 87 -4.01 -9.57 -4.07
C HIS A 87 -4.73 -9.94 -2.77
N ASP A 88 -5.68 -9.10 -2.37
CA ASP A 88 -6.42 -9.25 -1.12
C ASP A 88 -7.93 -9.36 -1.40
N GLU A 89 -8.53 -10.47 -0.97
CA GLU A 89 -9.97 -10.73 -1.16
C GLU A 89 -10.84 -9.68 -0.47
N LYS A 90 -10.40 -9.13 0.67
CA LYS A 90 -11.15 -8.10 1.40
C LYS A 90 -11.25 -6.82 0.56
N THR A 91 -10.19 -6.44 -0.13
CA THR A 91 -10.18 -5.31 -1.07
C THR A 91 -11.24 -5.49 -2.15
N PHE A 92 -11.35 -6.67 -2.75
CA PHE A 92 -12.38 -6.95 -3.74
C PHE A 92 -13.81 -6.87 -3.17
N THR A 93 -14.03 -7.45 -1.98
CA THR A 93 -15.37 -7.52 -1.37
C THR A 93 -15.86 -6.20 -0.74
N ARG A 94 -14.94 -5.28 -0.38
CA ARG A 94 -15.26 -3.93 0.13
C ARG A 94 -15.92 -3.03 -0.92
N GLY A 95 -15.67 -3.26 -2.22
CA GLY A 95 -16.29 -2.52 -3.31
C GLY A 95 -15.68 -1.14 -3.54
N VAL A 96 -16.51 -0.09 -3.64
CA VAL A 96 -16.04 1.27 -3.97
C VAL A 96 -15.24 1.86 -2.80
N CYS A 97 -14.05 2.39 -3.11
CA CYS A 97 -13.15 3.06 -2.19
C CYS A 97 -13.06 4.57 -2.51
N PRO A 98 -13.02 5.46 -1.51
CA PRO A 98 -13.27 5.20 -0.09
C PRO A 98 -14.76 4.99 0.19
N SER A 99 -15.06 4.27 1.27
CA SER A 99 -16.41 4.14 1.87
C SER A 99 -16.30 3.66 3.31
N ASP A 100 -17.43 3.57 4.02
CA ASP A 100 -17.55 3.06 5.39
C ASP A 100 -17.04 1.61 5.56
N LYS A 101 -16.95 0.84 4.48
CA LYS A 101 -16.42 -0.52 4.46
C LYS A 101 -14.89 -0.60 4.48
N TRP A 102 -14.20 0.51 4.23
CA TRP A 102 -12.73 0.54 4.13
C TRP A 102 -12.10 0.96 5.45
N PRO A 103 -11.09 0.22 5.94
CA PRO A 103 -10.33 0.67 7.09
C PRO A 103 -9.56 1.93 6.71
N LYS A 104 -9.69 2.97 7.54
CA LYS A 104 -8.91 4.19 7.39
C LYS A 104 -7.60 4.01 8.16
N ASN A 105 -6.49 3.96 7.45
CA ASN A 105 -5.16 4.00 8.04
C ASN A 105 -4.92 5.37 8.69
N LYS A 106 -4.48 5.35 9.95
CA LYS A 106 -3.76 6.45 10.59
C LYS A 106 -2.62 5.87 11.40
#